data_AF-A0A2V5W6F3-F1
#
_entry.id   AF-A0A2V5W6F3-F1
#
_cell.length_a   1.000
_cell.length_b   1.000
_cell.length_c   1.000
_cell.angle_alpha   90.00
_cell.angle_beta   90.00
_cell.angle_gamma   90.00
#
_symmetry.space_group_name_H-M   'P 1'
#
loop_
_entity.id
_entity.type
_entity.pdbx_description
1 polymer ?
#
loop_
_entity_poly.entity_id
_entity_poly.type
_entity_poly.pdbx_seq_one_letter_code
_entity_poly.pdbx_strand_id
1 'polypeptide(L)'
;MKFTLKLATLIVSTFALVSFLRAGPTAADVGDADSFGHASLYMGAASGFVQLQPTCSPSPTPVPPATANDNQCFVLAPAPTSTHFDADDICRIKLPKKATRTIIYRVLNFFVGYQLQNSTGVSQPHGVFFFIGSVTIESDALIGVNDPNTGDPLNGKLTGQFPYTYRDDRSMNDGDRQRLRMTLVRAGNAGLNKANLVAQGFSQTVVDNLFAGPMTIRMSITGDAQLVTDATITGNMRLFGD
;
A
#
# COMPACT_ATOMS: atom_id res chain seq x y z
N MET A 1 -69.21 47.34 10.95
CA MET A 1 -68.25 47.81 11.99
C MET A 1 -67.88 46.59 12.83
N LYS A 2 -66.64 46.09 12.95
CA LYS A 2 -65.30 46.62 12.69
C LYS A 2 -64.42 45.55 12.03
N PHE A 3 -63.60 46.01 11.10
CA PHE A 3 -62.46 45.36 10.45
C PHE A 3 -61.24 45.31 11.40
N THR A 4 -60.41 44.25 11.28
CA THR A 4 -58.93 44.25 11.43
C THR A 4 -58.43 42.80 11.22
N LEU A 5 -58.16 42.37 9.99
CA LEU A 5 -56.87 42.47 9.28
C LEU A 5 -55.65 42.21 10.18
N LYS A 6 -55.16 40.96 10.21
CA LYS A 6 -53.76 40.63 10.55
C LYS A 6 -53.07 40.09 9.30
N LEU A 7 -52.74 41.04 8.43
CA LEU A 7 -51.74 40.89 7.38
C LEU A 7 -50.37 41.29 7.98
N ALA A 8 -49.31 40.70 7.45
CA ALA A 8 -47.91 41.11 7.57
C ALA A 8 -47.14 40.64 8.84
N THR A 9 -46.61 39.42 8.75
CA THR A 9 -45.20 39.20 9.15
C THR A 9 -44.54 38.22 8.19
N LEU A 10 -44.66 38.50 6.88
CA LEU A 10 -43.73 37.99 5.87
C LEU A 10 -42.48 38.89 5.93
N ILE A 11 -41.72 38.79 7.03
CA ILE A 11 -40.38 39.39 7.08
C ILE A 11 -39.49 38.42 6.31
N VAL A 12 -39.34 38.71 5.01
CA VAL A 12 -38.04 38.84 4.33
C VAL A 12 -36.96 37.93 4.92
N SER A 13 -37.16 36.62 4.83
CA SER A 13 -36.06 35.64 4.76
C SER A 13 -35.66 35.41 3.31
N THR A 14 -35.77 36.45 2.49
CA THR A 14 -34.92 36.69 1.31
C THR A 14 -33.55 37.23 1.75
N PHE A 15 -32.99 36.68 2.85
CA PHE A 15 -31.53 36.55 2.91
C PHE A 15 -31.17 35.54 1.84
N ALA A 16 -30.94 36.06 0.63
CA ALA A 16 -29.87 35.64 -0.25
C ALA A 16 -29.25 34.30 0.15
N LEU A 17 -29.96 33.21 -0.15
CA LEU A 17 -29.33 32.00 -0.68
C LEU A 17 -28.83 32.35 -2.09
N VAL A 18 -27.97 33.37 -2.17
CA VAL A 18 -26.82 33.29 -3.05
C VAL A 18 -25.94 32.26 -2.35
N SER A 19 -26.37 31.00 -2.44
CA SER A 19 -25.42 29.91 -2.58
C SER A 19 -24.59 30.37 -3.76
N PHE A 20 -23.47 31.02 -3.48
CA PHE A 20 -22.37 31.05 -4.41
C PHE A 20 -22.28 29.60 -4.85
N LEU A 21 -22.72 29.32 -6.08
CA LEU A 21 -22.33 28.13 -6.83
C LEU A 21 -20.82 28.27 -6.97
N ARG A 22 -20.12 28.09 -5.85
CA ARG A 22 -18.69 27.91 -5.84
C ARG A 22 -18.58 26.62 -6.62
N ALA A 23 -18.08 26.73 -7.85
CA ALA A 23 -17.69 25.56 -8.62
C ALA A 23 -16.96 24.63 -7.63
N GLY A 24 -17.35 23.34 -7.64
CA GLY A 24 -16.62 22.35 -6.85
C GLY A 24 -15.12 22.50 -7.11
N PRO A 25 -14.27 22.14 -6.14
CA PRO A 25 -12.84 22.31 -6.33
C PRO A 25 -12.40 21.62 -7.61
N THR A 26 -11.53 22.28 -8.36
CA THR A 26 -10.97 21.72 -9.58
C THR A 26 -9.84 20.75 -9.24
N ALA A 27 -9.43 19.93 -10.21
CA ALA A 27 -8.23 19.11 -10.05
C ALA A 27 -6.98 19.96 -9.75
N ALA A 28 -6.94 21.22 -10.22
CA ALA A 28 -5.86 22.15 -9.87
C ALA A 28 -5.90 22.60 -8.40
N ASP A 29 -7.08 22.64 -7.78
CA ASP A 29 -7.24 23.07 -6.39
C ASP A 29 -6.89 21.97 -5.39
N VAL A 30 -7.26 20.73 -5.68
CA VAL A 30 -7.19 19.62 -4.71
C VAL A 30 -6.54 18.34 -5.23
N GLY A 31 -6.06 18.33 -6.47
CA GLY A 31 -5.45 17.18 -7.15
C GLY A 31 -6.50 16.17 -7.66
N ASP A 32 -7.41 15.74 -6.78
CA ASP A 32 -8.48 14.80 -7.08
C ASP A 32 -9.85 15.41 -6.74
N ALA A 33 -10.40 16.15 -7.71
CA ALA A 33 -11.69 16.81 -7.55
C ALA A 33 -12.85 15.81 -7.41
N ASP A 34 -12.72 14.64 -8.03
CA ASP A 34 -13.80 13.64 -8.12
C ASP A 34 -14.08 12.95 -6.77
N SER A 35 -13.09 12.87 -5.89
CA SER A 35 -13.26 12.34 -4.53
C SER A 35 -13.63 13.41 -3.50
N PHE A 36 -13.54 14.70 -3.85
CA PHE A 36 -13.74 15.77 -2.89
C PHE A 36 -15.18 15.82 -2.37
N GLY A 37 -15.32 15.84 -1.04
CA GLY A 37 -16.62 15.88 -0.37
C GLY A 37 -17.30 14.51 -0.23
N HIS A 38 -16.71 13.43 -0.74
CA HIS A 38 -17.17 12.08 -0.41
C HIS A 38 -16.80 11.69 1.02
N ALA A 39 -17.61 10.82 1.61
CA ALA A 39 -17.35 10.30 2.95
C ALA A 39 -16.26 9.23 2.90
N SER A 40 -15.26 9.33 3.78
CA SER A 40 -14.23 8.29 3.84
C SER A 40 -14.78 6.98 4.40
N LEU A 41 -14.52 5.88 3.70
CA LEU A 41 -14.92 4.53 4.07
C LEU A 41 -13.70 3.75 4.54
N TYR A 42 -13.71 3.22 5.76
CA TYR A 42 -12.70 2.25 6.18
C TYR A 42 -12.98 0.89 5.53
N MET A 43 -12.10 0.44 4.64
CA MET A 43 -12.30 -0.76 3.84
C MET A 43 -11.62 -2.01 4.42
N GLY A 44 -10.93 -1.86 5.55
CA GLY A 44 -10.34 -2.97 6.31
C GLY A 44 -8.83 -2.85 6.51
N ALA A 45 -8.29 -3.85 7.21
CA ALA A 45 -6.87 -3.99 7.45
C ALA A 45 -6.45 -5.45 7.42
N ALA A 46 -5.20 -5.69 7.04
CA ALA A 46 -4.55 -6.99 7.07
C ALA A 46 -3.08 -6.83 7.49
N SER A 47 -2.52 -7.91 8.02
CA SER A 47 -1.16 -7.95 8.55
C SER A 47 -0.47 -9.22 8.08
N GLY A 48 0.83 -9.10 7.84
CA GLY A 48 1.72 -10.21 7.50
C GLY A 48 3.06 -10.05 8.20
N PHE A 49 3.77 -11.16 8.33
CA PHE A 49 5.02 -11.26 9.06
C PHE A 49 6.05 -11.98 8.20
N VAL A 50 7.22 -11.37 8.07
CA VAL A 50 8.40 -11.95 7.42
C VAL A 50 9.49 -12.06 8.46
N GLN A 51 10.14 -13.20 8.53
CA GLN A 51 11.20 -13.50 9.46
C GLN A 51 12.43 -13.99 8.69
N LEU A 52 13.60 -13.51 9.08
CA LEU A 52 14.88 -14.01 8.58
C LEU A 52 15.65 -14.54 9.78
N GLN A 53 16.02 -15.82 9.74
CA GLN A 53 16.72 -16.48 10.85
C GLN A 53 17.77 -17.47 10.33
N PRO A 54 18.75 -17.88 11.15
CA PRO A 54 19.66 -18.96 10.78
C PRO A 54 18.97 -20.31 10.56
N THR A 55 17.78 -20.49 11.14
CA THR A 55 16.94 -21.69 11.01
C THR A 55 15.47 -21.30 11.04
N CYS A 56 14.65 -21.88 10.16
CA CYS A 56 13.19 -21.80 10.24
C CYS A 56 12.62 -23.13 10.73
N SER A 57 11.93 -23.12 11.87
CA SER A 57 11.24 -24.29 12.40
C SER A 57 9.81 -23.92 12.82
N PRO A 58 8.76 -24.55 12.25
CA PRO A 58 8.82 -25.53 11.15
C PRO A 58 9.40 -24.94 9.85
N SER A 59 9.71 -25.81 8.88
CA SER A 59 10.39 -25.54 7.60
C SER A 59 10.14 -24.14 7.02
N PRO A 60 11.14 -23.51 6.35
CA PRO A 60 10.99 -22.20 5.72
C PRO A 60 9.68 -22.04 4.96
N THR A 61 9.01 -20.91 5.19
CA THR A 61 7.80 -20.53 4.47
C THR A 61 8.11 -19.35 3.56
N PRO A 62 7.68 -19.37 2.29
CA PRO A 62 6.71 -20.31 1.73
C PRO A 62 7.35 -21.65 1.34
N VAL A 63 6.73 -22.77 1.74
CA VAL A 63 6.94 -24.06 1.06
C VAL A 63 6.26 -23.93 -0.30
N PRO A 64 6.94 -24.07 -1.44
CA PRO A 64 6.28 -23.98 -2.73
C PRO A 64 5.17 -25.05 -2.85
N PRO A 65 3.95 -24.71 -3.31
CA PRO A 65 3.39 -23.39 -3.56
C PRO A 65 2.46 -22.95 -2.42
N ALA A 66 2.97 -22.20 -1.44
CA ALA A 66 2.14 -21.55 -0.42
C ALA A 66 1.98 -20.07 -0.77
N THR A 67 1.22 -19.75 -1.82
CA THR A 67 0.87 -18.37 -2.20
C THR A 67 -0.18 -17.73 -1.26
N ALA A 68 -0.28 -18.23 -0.04
CA ALA A 68 -1.11 -17.68 1.01
C ALA A 68 -0.55 -18.06 2.38
N ASN A 69 0.56 -17.46 2.78
CA ASN A 69 1.01 -17.56 4.16
C ASN A 69 1.34 -16.18 4.69
N ASP A 70 0.53 -15.72 5.64
CA ASP A 70 0.72 -14.43 6.28
C ASP A 70 1.97 -14.43 7.19
N ASN A 71 2.60 -15.60 7.44
CA ASN A 71 3.85 -15.75 8.19
C ASN A 71 4.91 -16.49 7.35
N GLN A 72 5.93 -15.76 6.89
CA GLN A 72 7.00 -16.29 6.03
C GLN A 72 8.35 -16.24 6.74
N CYS A 73 9.14 -17.31 6.62
CA CYS A 73 10.46 -17.43 7.22
C CYS A 73 11.50 -17.83 6.18
N PHE A 74 12.56 -17.05 6.10
CA PHE A 74 13.69 -17.24 5.19
C PHE A 74 14.96 -17.56 5.97
N VAL A 75 15.71 -18.54 5.50
CA VAL A 75 16.98 -18.94 6.13
C VAL A 75 18.09 -18.01 5.67
N LEU A 76 18.79 -17.41 6.63
CA LEU A 76 19.95 -16.56 6.38
C LEU A 76 21.13 -17.42 5.91
N ALA A 77 21.71 -17.04 4.77
CA ALA A 77 22.99 -17.55 4.31
C ALA A 77 24.09 -17.17 5.33
N PRO A 78 25.09 -18.06 5.56
CA PRO A 78 26.21 -17.74 6.42
C PRO A 78 26.93 -16.47 5.97
N ALA A 79 27.27 -15.59 6.91
CA ALA A 79 28.06 -14.40 6.63
C ALA A 79 29.40 -14.76 5.96
N PRO A 80 29.88 -13.98 4.98
CA PRO A 80 29.33 -12.71 4.49
C PRO A 80 28.37 -12.84 3.30
N THR A 81 27.85 -14.03 2.99
CA THR A 81 26.96 -14.21 1.83
C THR A 81 25.63 -13.47 2.01
N SER A 82 25.15 -12.81 0.95
CA SER A 82 23.83 -12.17 0.94
C SER A 82 22.72 -13.21 0.83
N THR A 83 21.63 -12.97 1.55
CA THR A 83 20.37 -13.71 1.49
C THR A 83 19.34 -12.87 0.77
N HIS A 84 18.90 -13.31 -0.40
CA HIS A 84 17.72 -12.76 -1.05
C HIS A 84 16.46 -13.42 -0.47
N PHE A 85 15.40 -12.62 -0.28
CA PHE A 85 14.09 -13.12 0.14
C PHE A 85 12.99 -12.47 -0.68
N ASP A 86 11.98 -13.26 -1.02
CA ASP A 86 10.81 -12.82 -1.75
C ASP A 86 9.56 -13.35 -1.05
N ALA A 87 8.95 -12.48 -0.25
CA ALA A 87 7.79 -12.79 0.56
C ALA A 87 6.52 -12.31 -0.14
N ASP A 88 5.91 -13.22 -0.89
CA ASP A 88 4.73 -12.92 -1.68
C ASP A 88 3.44 -13.02 -0.89
N ASP A 89 2.55 -12.04 -1.09
CA ASP A 89 1.18 -12.10 -0.60
C ASP A 89 1.09 -12.40 0.91
N ILE A 90 1.88 -11.64 1.68
CA ILE A 90 1.97 -11.73 3.14
C ILE A 90 0.72 -11.19 3.83
N CYS A 91 -0.11 -10.40 3.14
CA CYS A 91 -1.44 -10.03 3.62
C CYS A 91 -2.33 -9.62 2.44
N ARG A 92 -3.65 -9.83 2.59
CA ARG A 92 -4.64 -9.58 1.53
C ARG A 92 -5.95 -8.99 2.06
N ILE A 93 -6.55 -8.09 1.29
CA ILE A 93 -7.89 -7.57 1.55
C ILE A 93 -8.75 -7.79 0.31
N LYS A 94 -9.86 -8.53 0.47
CA LYS A 94 -10.85 -8.75 -0.57
C LYS A 94 -11.91 -7.67 -0.49
N LEU A 95 -12.01 -6.85 -1.53
CA LEU A 95 -13.01 -5.81 -1.65
C LEU A 95 -14.20 -6.32 -2.47
N PRO A 96 -15.44 -6.21 -1.96
CA PRO A 96 -16.61 -6.55 -2.74
C PRO A 96 -16.82 -5.57 -3.90
N LYS A 97 -17.78 -5.89 -4.78
CA LYS A 97 -18.22 -4.96 -5.83
C LYS A 97 -18.60 -3.61 -5.22
N LYS A 98 -18.18 -2.52 -5.88
CA LYS A 98 -18.48 -1.14 -5.46
C LYS A 98 -18.06 -0.83 -4.01
N ALA A 99 -16.92 -1.38 -3.57
CA ALA A 99 -16.36 -1.09 -2.25
C ALA A 99 -15.92 0.38 -2.11
N THR A 100 -15.64 1.05 -3.24
CA THR A 100 -15.26 2.46 -3.32
C THR A 100 -15.75 3.07 -4.63
N ARG A 101 -15.85 4.39 -4.71
CA ARG A 101 -16.36 5.10 -5.89
C ARG A 101 -15.25 5.56 -6.82
N THR A 102 -14.26 6.28 -6.30
CA THR A 102 -13.28 7.01 -7.09
C THR A 102 -11.84 6.80 -6.63
N ILE A 103 -11.59 6.52 -5.35
CA ILE A 103 -10.24 6.43 -4.79
C ILE A 103 -10.06 5.30 -3.78
N ILE A 104 -8.95 4.57 -3.90
CA ILE A 104 -8.45 3.66 -2.87
C ILE A 104 -7.20 4.30 -2.26
N TYR A 105 -7.32 4.77 -1.04
CA TYR A 105 -6.22 5.25 -0.24
C TYR A 105 -5.68 4.12 0.65
N ARG A 106 -4.38 4.09 0.85
CA ARG A 106 -3.73 3.07 1.66
C ARG A 106 -2.85 3.69 2.73
N VAL A 107 -2.71 2.98 3.82
CA VAL A 107 -1.70 3.23 4.84
C VAL A 107 -0.92 1.94 5.04
N LEU A 108 0.36 1.98 4.67
CA LEU A 108 1.29 0.89 4.91
C LEU A 108 2.09 1.22 6.18
N ASN A 109 2.20 0.24 7.08
CA ASN A 109 3.00 0.35 8.28
C ASN A 109 3.88 -0.89 8.42
N PHE A 110 5.19 -0.70 8.55
CA PHE A 110 6.16 -1.76 8.75
C PHE A 110 6.79 -1.64 10.14
N PHE A 111 6.61 -2.67 10.96
CA PHE A 111 7.38 -2.83 12.19
C PHE A 111 8.60 -3.67 11.87
N VAL A 112 9.77 -3.07 11.96
CA VAL A 112 11.02 -3.66 11.50
C VAL A 112 11.93 -3.82 12.71
N GLY A 113 12.50 -5.01 12.87
CA GLY A 113 13.53 -5.29 13.86
C GLY A 113 14.59 -6.17 13.22
N TYR A 114 15.87 -5.81 13.34
CA TYR A 114 16.95 -6.62 12.79
C TYR A 114 18.27 -6.36 13.53
N GLN A 115 19.20 -7.30 13.37
CA GLN A 115 20.56 -7.15 13.86
C GLN A 115 21.58 -7.39 12.76
N LEU A 116 22.38 -6.37 12.49
CA LEU A 116 23.63 -6.51 11.74
C LEU A 116 24.75 -6.92 12.69
N GLN A 117 25.57 -7.88 12.29
CA GLN A 117 26.74 -8.31 13.04
C GLN A 117 27.81 -8.86 12.09
N ASN A 118 29.04 -8.36 12.21
CA ASN A 118 30.18 -8.93 11.53
C ASN A 118 30.96 -9.85 12.47
N SER A 119 30.91 -11.16 12.22
CA SER A 119 31.67 -12.18 12.95
C SER A 119 32.60 -12.96 12.01
N THR A 120 33.04 -12.34 10.92
CA THR A 120 33.82 -13.02 9.87
C THR A 120 35.33 -13.06 10.15
N GLY A 121 35.81 -12.37 11.19
CA GLY A 121 37.24 -12.27 11.52
C GLY A 121 37.99 -11.20 10.72
N VAL A 122 37.31 -10.48 9.82
CA VAL A 122 37.85 -9.38 9.01
C VAL A 122 36.81 -8.28 8.81
N SER A 123 37.23 -7.05 8.56
CA SER A 123 36.31 -5.96 8.21
C SER A 123 35.58 -6.26 6.88
N GLN A 124 34.27 -6.02 6.88
CA GLN A 124 33.40 -6.19 5.72
C GLN A 124 32.98 -4.82 5.18
N PRO A 125 33.07 -4.58 3.86
CA PRO A 125 32.69 -3.30 3.28
C PRO A 125 31.18 -3.07 3.31
N HIS A 126 30.38 -4.14 3.40
CA HIS A 126 28.92 -4.12 3.30
C HIS A 126 28.25 -5.05 4.33
N GLY A 127 27.56 -4.46 5.30
CA GLY A 127 26.44 -5.05 6.02
C GLY A 127 25.16 -4.38 5.52
N VAL A 128 24.21 -5.16 5.03
CA VAL A 128 23.01 -4.65 4.34
C VAL A 128 21.77 -5.27 4.91
N PHE A 129 20.77 -4.45 5.18
CA PHE A 129 19.39 -4.88 5.30
C PHE A 129 18.50 -3.96 4.47
N PHE A 130 17.88 -4.54 3.44
CA PHE A 130 17.12 -3.83 2.43
C PHE A 130 15.82 -4.56 2.15
N PHE A 131 14.72 -3.80 1.97
CA PHE A 131 13.49 -4.37 1.44
C PHE A 131 12.66 -3.34 0.68
N ILE A 132 11.85 -3.85 -0.24
CA ILE A 132 10.77 -3.15 -0.92
C ILE A 132 9.45 -3.86 -0.57
N GLY A 133 8.56 -3.14 0.10
CA GLY A 133 7.15 -3.52 0.20
C GLY A 133 6.38 -3.01 -1.01
N SER A 134 5.57 -3.83 -1.65
CA SER A 134 4.73 -3.43 -2.78
C SER A 134 3.34 -4.05 -2.68
N VAL A 135 2.40 -3.50 -3.44
CA VAL A 135 1.02 -3.97 -3.49
C VAL A 135 0.67 -4.42 -4.91
N THR A 136 -0.09 -5.50 -5.00
CA THR A 136 -0.71 -5.99 -6.22
C THR A 136 -2.22 -5.89 -6.11
N ILE A 137 -2.86 -5.37 -7.15
CA ILE A 137 -4.31 -5.32 -7.30
C ILE A 137 -4.72 -6.41 -8.29
N GLU A 138 -5.55 -7.34 -7.85
CA GLU A 138 -6.11 -8.40 -8.69
C GLU A 138 -7.59 -8.14 -8.97
N SER A 139 -7.97 -8.13 -10.25
CA SER A 139 -9.36 -7.95 -10.67
C SER A 139 -9.59 -8.49 -12.09
N ASP A 140 -10.79 -9.04 -12.33
CA ASP A 140 -11.20 -9.50 -13.66
C ASP A 140 -11.23 -8.37 -14.70
N ALA A 141 -11.40 -7.13 -14.24
CA ALA A 141 -11.36 -5.93 -15.10
C ALA A 141 -10.00 -5.73 -15.80
N LEU A 142 -8.94 -6.37 -15.30
CA LEU A 142 -7.58 -6.30 -15.84
C LEU A 142 -7.23 -7.49 -16.75
N ILE A 143 -8.18 -8.40 -17.00
CA ILE A 143 -7.99 -9.52 -17.94
C ILE A 143 -8.12 -8.99 -19.38
N GLY A 144 -7.16 -9.34 -20.25
CA GLY A 144 -7.13 -8.86 -21.63
C GLY A 144 -6.75 -7.37 -21.77
N VAL A 145 -6.29 -6.75 -20.69
CA VAL A 145 -5.77 -5.38 -20.67
C VAL A 145 -4.24 -5.43 -20.67
N ASN A 146 -3.61 -4.56 -21.45
CA ASN A 146 -2.16 -4.37 -21.42
C ASN A 146 -1.78 -3.21 -20.50
N ASP A 147 -0.63 -3.31 -19.83
CA ASP A 147 -0.05 -2.19 -19.09
C ASP A 147 0.28 -1.06 -20.07
N PRO A 148 -0.26 0.15 -19.88
CA PRO A 148 0.01 1.27 -20.76
C PRO A 148 1.49 1.70 -20.81
N ASN A 149 2.27 1.40 -19.76
CA ASN A 149 3.67 1.80 -19.65
C ASN A 149 4.63 0.79 -20.26
N THR A 150 4.34 -0.51 -20.15
CA THR A 150 5.24 -1.56 -20.66
C THR A 150 4.73 -2.21 -21.94
N GLY A 151 3.42 -2.18 -22.19
CA GLY A 151 2.75 -2.88 -23.29
C GLY A 151 2.46 -4.36 -22.99
N ASP A 152 2.89 -4.88 -21.84
CA ASP A 152 2.71 -6.28 -21.46
C ASP A 152 1.28 -6.57 -20.97
N PRO A 153 0.75 -7.78 -21.18
CA PRO A 153 -0.56 -8.14 -20.65
C PRO A 153 -0.56 -8.17 -19.12
N LEU A 154 -1.53 -7.50 -18.51
CA LEU A 154 -1.71 -7.48 -17.04
C LEU A 154 -2.22 -8.80 -16.49
N ASN A 155 -2.91 -9.61 -17.30
CA ASN A 155 -3.42 -10.93 -16.92
C ASN A 155 -4.21 -10.92 -15.59
N GLY A 156 -5.03 -9.88 -15.38
CA GLY A 156 -5.83 -9.74 -14.16
C GLY A 156 -5.10 -9.10 -12.97
N LYS A 157 -3.84 -8.66 -13.11
CA LYS A 157 -3.03 -8.12 -12.02
C LYS A 157 -2.34 -6.81 -12.39
N LEU A 158 -2.49 -5.81 -11.53
CA LEU A 158 -1.71 -4.58 -11.56
C LEU A 158 -0.72 -4.62 -10.39
N THR A 159 0.56 -4.89 -10.69
CA THR A 159 1.62 -5.15 -9.71
C THR A 159 2.45 -3.90 -9.44
N GLY A 160 3.36 -3.99 -8.46
CA GLY A 160 4.34 -2.93 -8.17
C GLY A 160 3.72 -1.63 -7.68
N GLN A 161 2.43 -1.66 -7.32
CA GLN A 161 1.77 -0.49 -6.81
C GLN A 161 2.41 -0.14 -5.48
N PHE A 162 2.49 1.16 -5.23
CA PHE A 162 2.69 1.64 -3.87
C PHE A 162 4.03 1.25 -3.20
N PRO A 163 5.16 1.31 -3.90
CA PRO A 163 6.42 0.78 -3.39
C PRO A 163 6.85 1.55 -2.14
N TYR A 164 7.23 0.82 -1.09
CA TYR A 164 7.89 1.33 0.11
C TYR A 164 9.30 0.77 0.17
N THR A 165 10.32 1.61 0.12
CA THR A 165 11.72 1.17 0.11
C THR A 165 12.39 1.54 1.43
N TYR A 166 13.07 0.57 2.04
CA TYR A 166 13.96 0.77 3.18
C TYR A 166 15.33 0.18 2.86
N ARG A 167 16.40 0.89 3.24
CA ARG A 167 17.79 0.44 3.11
C ARG A 167 18.61 0.89 4.31
N ASP A 168 19.28 -0.04 4.95
CA ASP A 168 20.47 0.21 5.78
C ASP A 168 21.67 -0.49 5.15
N ASP A 169 22.75 0.26 4.94
CA ASP A 169 23.96 -0.18 4.27
C ASP A 169 25.15 0.54 4.91
N ARG A 170 26.15 -0.24 5.33
CA ARG A 170 27.34 0.28 6.01
C ARG A 170 28.49 -0.69 5.96
N SER A 171 29.71 -0.16 6.05
CA SER A 171 30.88 -0.95 6.41
C SER A 171 30.82 -1.40 7.86
N MET A 172 31.34 -2.59 8.15
CA MET A 172 31.38 -3.18 9.49
C MET A 172 32.75 -3.77 9.77
N ASN A 173 33.43 -3.30 10.82
CA ASN A 173 34.65 -3.91 11.31
C ASN A 173 34.38 -5.28 11.93
N ASP A 174 35.41 -6.10 12.11
CA ASP A 174 35.25 -7.36 12.82
C ASP A 174 34.75 -7.12 14.25
N GLY A 175 33.76 -7.89 14.68
CA GLY A 175 33.10 -7.74 15.97
C GLY A 175 32.02 -6.65 16.04
N ASP A 176 31.85 -5.81 15.00
CA ASP A 176 30.81 -4.79 14.99
C ASP A 176 29.42 -5.43 15.08
N ARG A 177 28.54 -4.81 15.87
CA ARG A 177 27.16 -5.22 16.06
C ARG A 177 26.25 -4.01 16.15
N GLN A 178 25.10 -4.10 15.49
CA GLN A 178 24.05 -3.09 15.57
C GLN A 178 22.68 -3.76 15.60
N ARG A 179 21.85 -3.36 16.57
CA ARG A 179 20.43 -3.74 16.64
C ARG A 179 19.59 -2.51 16.34
N LEU A 180 18.63 -2.64 15.44
CA LEU A 180 17.65 -1.60 15.16
C LEU A 180 16.23 -2.15 15.31
N ARG A 181 15.35 -1.28 15.82
CA ARG A 181 13.91 -1.49 15.88
C ARG A 181 13.21 -0.21 15.51
N MET A 182 12.31 -0.27 14.54
CA MET A 182 11.69 0.90 13.95
C MET A 182 10.23 0.63 13.63
N THR A 183 9.46 1.71 13.60
CA THR A 183 8.10 1.73 13.05
C THR A 183 8.11 2.68 11.87
N LEU A 184 7.83 2.15 10.69
CA LEU A 184 7.91 2.85 9.42
C LEU A 184 6.51 3.00 8.85
N VAL A 185 6.02 4.22 8.69
CA VAL A 185 4.64 4.46 8.22
C VAL A 185 4.69 5.26 6.91
N ARG A 186 3.89 4.83 5.93
CA ARG A 186 3.63 5.60 4.71
C ARG A 186 2.15 5.60 4.39
N ALA A 187 1.58 6.80 4.39
CA ALA A 187 0.29 7.10 3.77
C ALA A 187 0.52 7.49 2.31
N GLY A 188 -0.18 6.85 1.38
CA GLY A 188 0.07 7.05 -0.05
C GLY A 188 -0.49 8.37 -0.57
N ASN A 189 0.35 9.34 -0.93
CA ASN A 189 -0.06 10.72 -1.25
C ASN A 189 -1.35 10.87 -2.11
N ALA A 190 -1.41 10.22 -3.28
CA ALA A 190 -2.53 10.36 -4.22
C ALA A 190 -3.49 9.15 -4.28
N GLY A 191 -3.31 8.14 -3.40
CA GLY A 191 -4.04 6.87 -3.50
C GLY A 191 -3.91 6.19 -4.87
N LEU A 192 -4.82 5.26 -5.16
CA LEU A 192 -5.16 4.80 -6.51
C LEU A 192 -6.52 5.39 -6.82
N ASN A 193 -6.57 6.40 -7.69
CA ASN A 193 -7.82 7.01 -8.10
C ASN A 193 -8.06 6.83 -9.60
N LYS A 194 -9.33 6.97 -10.01
CA LYS A 194 -9.72 6.79 -11.41
C LYS A 194 -8.99 7.75 -12.34
N ALA A 195 -8.89 9.02 -11.99
CA ALA A 195 -8.25 10.05 -12.80
C ALA A 195 -6.78 9.72 -13.08
N ASN A 196 -6.03 9.26 -12.09
CA ASN A 196 -4.61 8.88 -12.25
C ASN A 196 -4.46 7.64 -13.13
N LEU A 197 -5.33 6.64 -13.03
CA LEU A 197 -5.27 5.48 -13.91
C LEU A 197 -5.57 5.86 -15.37
N VAL A 198 -6.57 6.72 -15.60
CA VAL A 198 -6.85 7.23 -16.95
C VAL A 198 -5.66 8.05 -17.47
N ALA A 199 -5.07 8.90 -16.64
CA ALA A 199 -3.87 9.67 -16.99
C ALA A 199 -2.64 8.79 -17.26
N GLN A 200 -2.56 7.61 -16.64
CA GLN A 200 -1.55 6.59 -16.94
C GLN A 200 -1.80 5.86 -18.26
N GLY A 201 -2.93 6.08 -18.93
CA GLY A 201 -3.25 5.51 -20.24
C GLY A 201 -4.24 4.34 -20.20
N PHE A 202 -4.81 4.01 -19.04
CA PHE A 202 -5.92 3.06 -18.99
C PHE A 202 -7.19 3.64 -19.62
N SER A 203 -7.95 2.82 -20.33
CA SER A 203 -9.24 3.27 -20.86
C SER A 203 -10.25 3.52 -19.73
N GLN A 204 -11.12 4.51 -19.93
CA GLN A 204 -12.18 4.84 -18.97
C GLN A 204 -13.02 3.60 -18.60
N THR A 205 -13.37 2.77 -19.58
CA THR A 205 -14.14 1.54 -19.37
C THR A 205 -13.43 0.54 -18.47
N VAL A 206 -12.12 0.34 -18.64
CA VAL A 206 -11.33 -0.55 -17.77
C VAL A 206 -11.30 -0.02 -16.34
N VAL A 207 -11.07 1.27 -16.18
CA VAL A 207 -11.03 1.93 -14.86
C VAL A 207 -12.38 1.86 -14.16
N ASP A 208 -13.48 2.11 -14.87
CA ASP A 208 -14.82 2.00 -14.30
C ASP A 208 -15.18 0.57 -13.91
N ASN A 209 -14.80 -0.41 -14.75
CA ASN A 209 -14.99 -1.82 -14.42
C ASN A 209 -14.16 -2.25 -13.21
N LEU A 210 -12.93 -1.75 -13.07
CA LEU A 210 -12.08 -2.03 -11.92
C LEU A 210 -12.74 -1.57 -10.61
N PHE A 211 -13.21 -0.32 -10.55
CA PHE A 211 -13.83 0.25 -9.34
C PHE A 211 -15.25 -0.28 -9.09
N ALA A 212 -15.99 -0.69 -10.12
CA ALA A 212 -17.31 -1.31 -9.98
C ALA A 212 -17.23 -2.80 -9.59
N GLY A 213 -16.16 -3.49 -10.01
CA GLY A 213 -15.93 -4.91 -9.80
C GLY A 213 -15.43 -5.26 -8.39
N PRO A 214 -15.41 -6.56 -8.04
CA PRO A 214 -14.65 -7.01 -6.89
C PRO A 214 -13.15 -6.97 -7.21
N MET A 215 -12.32 -6.82 -6.18
CA MET A 215 -10.86 -6.89 -6.33
C MET A 215 -10.20 -7.45 -5.08
N THR A 216 -8.99 -8.00 -5.23
CA THR A 216 -8.14 -8.38 -4.10
C THR A 216 -6.89 -7.53 -4.11
N ILE A 217 -6.60 -6.87 -2.99
CA ILE A 217 -5.38 -6.11 -2.80
C ILE A 217 -4.44 -6.95 -1.94
N ARG A 218 -3.24 -7.23 -2.45
CA ARG A 218 -2.22 -8.08 -1.82
C ARG A 218 -0.94 -7.29 -1.59
N MET A 219 -0.24 -7.57 -0.51
CA MET A 219 1.08 -6.97 -0.23
C MET A 219 2.17 -8.04 -0.30
N SER A 220 3.27 -7.72 -0.99
CA SER A 220 4.49 -8.53 -1.03
C SER A 220 5.67 -7.72 -0.49
N ILE A 221 6.69 -8.40 0.00
CA ILE A 221 7.96 -7.81 0.44
C ILE A 221 9.11 -8.59 -0.18
N THR A 222 9.95 -7.94 -0.96
CA THR A 222 11.20 -8.52 -1.49
C THR A 222 12.39 -7.76 -0.94
N GLY A 223 13.55 -8.41 -0.79
CA GLY A 223 14.72 -7.73 -0.27
C GLY A 223 15.99 -8.59 -0.17
N ASP A 224 17.00 -7.99 0.45
CA ASP A 224 18.33 -8.58 0.62
C ASP A 224 18.85 -8.34 2.04
N ALA A 225 19.53 -9.34 2.57
CA ALA A 225 20.10 -9.33 3.90
C ALA A 225 21.54 -9.90 3.89
N GLN A 226 22.50 -9.09 4.30
CA GLN A 226 23.92 -9.46 4.41
C GLN A 226 24.46 -9.02 5.77
N LEU A 227 25.17 -9.93 6.47
CA LEU A 227 25.59 -9.75 7.86
C LEU A 227 24.41 -9.58 8.84
N VAL A 228 23.20 -9.94 8.43
CA VAL A 228 22.03 -10.01 9.32
C VAL A 228 22.08 -11.32 10.08
N THR A 229 21.85 -11.28 11.39
CA THR A 229 21.80 -12.48 12.26
C THR A 229 20.37 -12.90 12.59
N ASP A 230 19.47 -11.93 12.68
CA ASP A 230 18.02 -12.13 12.66
C ASP A 230 17.34 -10.85 12.17
N ALA A 231 16.18 -11.01 11.52
CA ALA A 231 15.29 -9.90 11.19
C ALA A 231 13.82 -10.32 11.26
N THR A 232 12.96 -9.35 11.55
CA THR A 232 11.51 -9.44 11.55
C THR A 232 10.95 -8.20 10.84
N ILE A 233 10.04 -8.42 9.91
CA ILE A 233 9.26 -7.37 9.23
C ILE A 233 7.78 -7.72 9.41
N THR A 234 7.05 -6.93 10.19
CA THR A 234 5.59 -7.00 10.21
C THR A 234 5.05 -5.94 9.27
N GLY A 235 4.45 -6.36 8.15
CA GLY A 235 3.80 -5.46 7.21
C GLY A 235 2.31 -5.38 7.49
N ASN A 236 1.80 -4.18 7.69
CA ASN A 236 0.38 -3.89 7.91
C ASN A 236 -0.16 -3.01 6.80
N MET A 237 -1.27 -3.42 6.21
CA MET A 237 -2.00 -2.66 5.21
C MET A 237 -3.36 -2.25 5.76
N ARG A 238 -3.69 -0.97 5.64
CA ARG A 238 -5.04 -0.45 5.89
C ARG A 238 -5.53 0.26 4.64
N LEU A 239 -6.81 0.08 4.31
CA LEU A 239 -7.40 0.67 3.13
C LEU A 239 -8.55 1.61 3.52
N PHE A 240 -8.62 2.72 2.82
CA PHE A 240 -9.69 3.70 2.90
C PHE A 240 -10.20 3.98 1.50
N GLY A 241 -11.50 4.14 1.36
CA GLY A 241 -12.17 4.48 0.11
C GLY A 241 -13.15 5.63 0.29
N ASP A 242 -14.06 5.76 -0.66
CA ASP A 242 -15.08 6.81 -0.78
C ASP A 242 -16.39 6.31 -1.41
#